data_AF-A0A2V7HZ45-F1
#
_entry.id   AF-A0A2V7HZ45-F1
#
_cell.length_a   1.000
_cell.length_b   1.000
_cell.length_c   1.000
_cell.angle_alpha   90.00
_cell.angle_beta   90.00
_cell.angle_gamma   90.00
#
_symmetry.space_group_name_H-M   'P 1'
#
loop_
_entity.id
_entity.type
_entity.pdbx_description
1 polymer ?
#
loop_
_entity_poly.entity_id
_entity_poly.type
_entity_poly.pdbx_seq_one_letter_code
_entity_poly.pdbx_strand_id
1 'polypeptide(L)'
;MLSFVDIDREHDLAYILLRPELRDRRGAVARSVRVAHDIVLDLDESGHLIGIELLNASARLDMDELKTATREIIVGVKEAAQMLGVEKSNFVRDHASKPDFPAPIAELASGRFWLRSAIEQYAESKKKPSMKPLPEEETRRRRARRR
;
A
#
# COMPACT_ATOMS: atom_id res chain seq x y z
N MET A 1 3.39 -8.41 0.35
CA MET A 1 2.31 -8.66 1.32
C MET A 1 2.23 -7.42 2.19
N LEU A 2 1.25 -6.56 1.95
CA LEU A 2 1.02 -5.38 2.78
C LEU A 2 -0.12 -5.75 3.72
N SER A 3 0.04 -5.64 5.02
CA SER A 3 -1.03 -5.78 6.01
C SER A 3 -1.60 -4.40 6.33
N PHE A 4 -2.88 -4.34 6.66
CA PHE A 4 -3.54 -3.11 7.13
C PHE A 4 -3.64 -3.15 8.65
N VAL A 5 -3.33 -2.04 9.32
CA VAL A 5 -3.44 -1.92 10.78
C VAL A 5 -4.39 -0.78 11.09
N ASP A 6 -5.43 -1.05 11.86
CA ASP A 6 -6.33 -0.08 12.45
C ASP A 6 -6.08 0.00 13.95
N ILE A 7 -6.08 1.20 14.51
CA ILE A 7 -5.83 1.41 15.95
C ILE A 7 -6.93 2.29 16.52
N ASP A 8 -7.70 1.71 17.43
CA ASP A 8 -8.70 2.41 18.22
C ASP A 8 -8.09 2.77 19.58
N ARG A 9 -7.72 4.05 19.73
CA ARG A 9 -7.13 4.56 20.97
C ARG A 9 -8.13 4.80 22.09
N GLU A 10 -9.41 4.95 21.75
CA GLU A 10 -10.46 5.16 22.75
C GLU A 10 -10.72 3.88 23.54
N HIS A 11 -10.69 2.74 22.83
CA HIS A 11 -10.92 1.42 23.41
C HIS A 11 -9.62 0.62 23.68
N ASP A 12 -8.47 1.20 23.34
CA ASP A 12 -7.14 0.55 23.40
C ASP A 12 -7.08 -0.79 22.65
N LEU A 13 -7.55 -0.76 21.41
CA LEU A 13 -7.60 -1.92 20.50
C LEU A 13 -6.75 -1.68 19.27
N ALA A 14 -6.17 -2.75 18.73
CA ALA A 14 -5.56 -2.73 17.41
C ALA A 14 -6.03 -3.91 16.59
N TYR A 15 -6.42 -3.65 15.35
CA TYR A 15 -6.80 -4.67 14.39
C TYR A 15 -5.78 -4.73 13.27
N ILE A 16 -5.16 -5.89 13.08
CA ILE A 16 -4.21 -6.16 12.02
C ILE A 16 -4.87 -7.09 11.01
N LEU A 17 -5.26 -6.54 9.86
CA LEU A 17 -5.78 -7.28 8.73
C LEU A 17 -4.62 -7.76 7.84
N LEU A 18 -4.45 -9.07 7.72
CA LEU A 18 -3.36 -9.68 6.95
C LEU A 18 -3.64 -9.74 5.44
N ARG A 19 -4.92 -9.58 5.07
CA ARG A 19 -5.40 -9.55 3.67
C ARG A 19 -6.19 -8.27 3.40
N PRO A 20 -5.55 -7.17 2.97
CA PRO A 20 -6.20 -5.87 2.76
C PRO A 20 -7.38 -5.92 1.80
N GLU A 21 -7.36 -6.82 0.83
CA GLU A 21 -8.45 -7.08 -0.12
C GLU A 21 -9.77 -7.50 0.56
N LEU A 22 -9.74 -7.88 1.84
CA LEU A 22 -10.92 -8.24 2.63
C LEU A 22 -11.49 -7.09 3.48
N ARG A 23 -10.85 -5.91 3.49
CA ARG A 23 -11.19 -4.80 4.42
C ARG A 23 -12.66 -4.40 4.39
N ASP A 24 -13.23 -4.28 3.20
CA ASP A 24 -14.62 -3.84 3.01
C ASP A 24 -15.58 -5.01 2.78
N ARG A 25 -15.09 -6.25 2.88
CA ARG A 25 -15.88 -7.45 2.63
C ARG A 25 -16.58 -7.90 3.90
N ARG A 26 -17.88 -7.62 4.00
CA ARG A 26 -18.73 -8.19 5.06
C ARG A 26 -18.70 -9.72 5.02
N GLY A 27 -18.59 -10.33 6.20
CA GLY A 27 -18.57 -11.79 6.36
C GLY A 27 -17.25 -12.46 5.95
N ALA A 28 -16.15 -11.70 5.79
CA ALA A 28 -14.84 -12.30 5.55
C ALA A 28 -14.36 -13.15 6.75
N VAL A 29 -14.71 -12.73 7.96
CA VAL A 29 -14.47 -13.49 9.19
C VAL A 29 -15.55 -14.55 9.35
N ALA A 30 -15.16 -15.81 9.22
CA ALA A 30 -16.04 -16.95 9.47
C ALA A 30 -15.98 -17.40 10.94
N ARG A 31 -14.80 -17.25 11.58
CA ARG A 31 -14.59 -17.69 12.96
C ARG A 31 -13.51 -16.84 13.63
N SER A 32 -13.74 -16.47 14.89
CA SER A 32 -12.73 -15.85 15.74
C SER A 32 -12.28 -16.81 16.84
N VAL A 33 -10.99 -16.85 17.14
CA VAL A 33 -10.38 -17.71 18.15
C VAL A 33 -9.52 -16.87 19.08
N ARG A 34 -9.88 -16.82 20.37
CA ARG A 34 -9.04 -16.21 21.40
C ARG A 34 -7.89 -17.15 21.73
N VAL A 35 -6.66 -16.71 21.47
CA VAL A 35 -5.43 -17.50 21.68
C VAL A 35 -4.63 -17.05 22.90
N ALA A 36 -4.85 -15.83 23.36
CA ALA A 36 -4.32 -15.31 24.61
C ALA A 36 -5.39 -14.42 25.28
N HIS A 37 -5.11 -13.95 26.50
CA HIS A 37 -6.03 -13.05 27.22
C HIS A 37 -6.43 -11.83 26.38
N ASP A 38 -5.50 -11.35 25.56
CA ASP A 38 -5.59 -10.09 24.83
C ASP A 38 -5.34 -10.24 23.33
N ILE A 39 -5.39 -11.47 22.80
CA ILE A 39 -5.20 -11.74 21.37
C ILE A 39 -6.33 -12.62 20.85
N VAL A 40 -7.01 -12.13 19.82
CA VAL A 40 -8.02 -12.85 19.06
C VAL A 40 -7.58 -12.96 17.60
N LEU A 41 -7.75 -14.15 17.03
CA LEU A 41 -7.40 -14.45 15.64
C LEU A 41 -8.68 -14.64 14.83
N ASP A 42 -8.79 -13.95 13.70
CA ASP A 42 -9.89 -14.10 12.76
C ASP A 42 -9.49 -15.02 11.61
N LEU A 43 -10.35 -16.01 11.36
CA LEU A 43 -10.16 -17.02 10.33
C LEU A 43 -11.27 -16.94 9.27
N ASP A 44 -10.91 -17.24 8.02
CA ASP A 44 -11.86 -17.46 6.94
C ASP A 44 -12.54 -18.84 7.05
N GLU A 45 -13.50 -19.12 6.15
CA GLU A 45 -14.24 -20.40 6.11
C GLU A 45 -13.33 -21.63 5.91
N SER A 46 -12.16 -21.43 5.30
CA SER A 46 -11.15 -22.47 5.08
C SER A 46 -10.18 -22.62 6.27
N GLY A 47 -10.34 -21.80 7.32
CA GLY A 47 -9.49 -21.79 8.50
C GLY A 47 -8.19 -21.01 8.35
N HIS A 48 -8.02 -20.21 7.29
CA HIS A 48 -6.83 -19.37 7.14
C HIS A 48 -6.94 -18.10 7.98
N LEU A 49 -5.83 -17.71 8.60
CA LEU A 49 -5.73 -16.46 9.34
C LEU A 49 -5.85 -15.26 8.39
N ILE A 50 -6.83 -14.41 8.66
CA ILE A 50 -7.10 -13.18 7.90
C ILE A 50 -6.93 -11.92 8.74
N GLY A 51 -7.10 -12.02 10.07
CA GLY A 51 -7.00 -10.87 10.97
C GLY A 51 -6.49 -11.24 12.35
N ILE A 52 -5.92 -10.25 13.05
CA ILE A 52 -5.50 -10.33 14.44
C ILE A 52 -6.09 -9.12 15.16
N GLU A 53 -6.85 -9.35 16.21
CA GLU A 53 -7.33 -8.32 17.11
C GLU A 53 -6.53 -8.39 18.42
N LEU A 54 -5.95 -7.25 18.78
CA LEU A 54 -5.21 -7.04 20.01
C LEU A 54 -6.07 -6.21 20.94
N LEU A 55 -6.42 -6.79 22.08
CA LEU A 55 -6.99 -6.07 23.21
C LEU A 55 -5.84 -5.46 24.02
N ASN A 56 -6.04 -4.30 24.66
CA ASN A 56 -4.97 -3.64 25.42
C ASN A 56 -3.71 -3.40 24.56
N ALA A 57 -3.93 -2.87 23.35
CA ALA A 57 -2.92 -2.76 22.30
C ALA A 57 -1.70 -1.96 22.76
N SER A 58 -1.90 -0.92 23.57
CA SER A 58 -0.84 -0.10 24.14
C SER A 58 0.20 -0.87 24.97
N ALA A 59 -0.18 -2.01 25.57
CA ALA A 59 0.74 -2.84 26.35
C ALA A 59 1.62 -3.77 25.48
N ARG A 60 1.26 -3.93 24.21
CA ARG A 60 1.90 -4.86 23.27
C ARG A 60 2.55 -4.18 22.08
N LEU A 61 2.09 -2.98 21.75
CA LEU A 61 2.61 -2.16 20.69
C LEU A 61 3.37 -0.99 21.30
N ASP A 62 4.65 -0.88 20.97
CA ASP A 62 5.38 0.36 21.24
C ASP A 62 4.82 1.45 20.31
N MET A 63 4.00 2.32 20.89
CA MET A 63 3.31 3.37 20.16
C MET A 63 4.27 4.46 19.65
N ASP A 64 5.46 4.60 20.22
CA ASP A 64 6.49 5.51 19.74
C ASP A 64 7.29 4.89 18.59
N GLU A 65 7.51 3.57 18.64
CA GLU A 65 8.05 2.82 17.51
C GLU A 65 7.07 2.85 16.31
N LEU A 66 5.77 2.69 16.54
CA LEU A 66 4.74 2.83 15.50
C LEU A 66 4.68 4.22 14.87
N LYS A 67 4.84 5.30 15.65
CA LYS A 67 4.94 6.67 15.10
C LYS A 67 6.18 6.82 14.23
N THR A 68 7.29 6.22 14.63
CA THR A 68 8.56 6.25 13.88
C THR A 68 8.41 5.45 12.58
N ALA A 69 7.89 4.23 12.65
CA ALA A 69 7.59 3.40 11.49
C ALA A 69 6.60 4.10 10.53
N THR A 70 5.57 4.78 11.04
CA THR A 70 4.62 5.53 10.20
C THR A 70 5.29 6.68 9.44
N ARG A 71 6.27 7.38 10.06
CA ARG A 71 7.08 8.40 9.36
C ARG A 71 7.95 7.80 8.27
N GLU A 72 8.37 6.55 8.43
CA GLU A 72 9.09 5.83 7.39
C GLU A 72 8.15 5.37 6.28
N ILE A 73 6.89 5.08 6.58
CA ILE A 73 5.91 4.57 5.60
C ILE A 73 5.25 5.71 4.79
N ILE A 74 5.05 6.89 5.36
CA ILE A 74 4.36 8.01 4.69
C ILE A 74 5.35 9.07 4.24
N VAL A 75 5.21 9.52 2.99
CA VAL A 75 6.05 10.55 2.39
C VAL A 75 5.21 11.72 1.88
N GLY A 76 5.69 12.94 2.10
CA GLY A 76 5.12 14.14 1.53
C GLY A 76 5.74 14.48 0.17
N VAL A 77 5.36 15.62 -0.40
CA VAL A 77 5.85 16.11 -1.71
C VAL A 77 7.38 16.21 -1.75
N LYS A 78 8.02 16.69 -0.68
CA LYS A 78 9.48 16.88 -0.63
C LYS A 78 10.19 15.53 -0.69
N GLU A 79 9.76 14.61 0.17
CA GLU A 79 10.36 13.28 0.31
C GLU A 79 10.12 12.44 -0.95
N ALA A 80 8.90 12.48 -1.50
CA ALA A 80 8.57 11.77 -2.75
C ALA A 80 9.37 12.31 -3.95
N ALA A 81 9.58 13.62 -4.05
CA ALA A 81 10.43 14.19 -5.09
C ALA A 81 11.89 13.71 -4.99
N GLN A 82 12.44 13.68 -3.77
CA GLN A 82 13.78 13.16 -3.53
C GLN A 82 13.92 11.68 -3.91
N MET A 83 12.91 10.86 -3.60
CA MET A 83 12.90 9.44 -3.96
C MET A 83 12.91 9.19 -5.48
N LEU A 84 12.28 10.07 -6.26
CA LEU A 84 12.30 10.01 -7.72
C LEU A 84 13.53 10.69 -8.34
N GLY A 85 14.38 11.34 -7.53
CA GLY A 85 15.53 12.09 -8.01
C GLY A 85 15.15 13.33 -8.83
N VAL A 86 14.00 13.94 -8.53
CA VAL A 86 13.49 15.11 -9.27
C VAL A 86 13.43 16.36 -8.40
N GLU A 87 13.45 17.52 -9.04
CA GLU A 87 13.27 18.81 -8.37
C GLU A 87 11.87 18.95 -7.78
N LYS A 88 11.80 19.36 -6.50
CA LYS A 88 10.54 19.49 -5.75
C LYS A 88 9.52 20.41 -6.45
N SER A 89 9.99 21.51 -7.03
CA SER A 89 9.16 22.49 -7.74
C SER A 89 8.45 21.90 -8.96
N ASN A 90 9.04 20.87 -9.58
CA ASN A 90 8.53 20.23 -10.77
C ASN A 90 7.70 18.97 -10.45
N PHE A 91 7.92 18.37 -9.28
CA PHE A 91 7.29 17.09 -8.90
C PHE A 91 5.77 17.06 -9.05
N VAL A 92 5.06 18.08 -8.55
CA VAL A 92 3.60 18.06 -8.57
C VAL A 92 3.06 18.08 -10.00
N ARG A 93 3.61 18.96 -10.84
CA ARG A 93 3.22 19.11 -12.25
C ARG A 93 3.62 17.90 -13.08
N ASP A 94 4.86 17.45 -12.94
CA ASP A 94 5.48 16.50 -13.87
C ASP A 94 5.26 15.04 -13.46
N HIS A 95 4.84 14.79 -12.22
CA HIS A 95 4.56 13.45 -11.71
C HIS A 95 3.22 13.37 -11.00
N ALA A 96 3.04 14.11 -9.90
CA ALA A 96 1.90 13.90 -8.99
C ALA A 96 0.51 14.22 -9.56
N SER A 97 0.45 14.86 -10.73
CA SER A 97 -0.79 15.19 -11.44
C SER A 97 -1.09 14.22 -12.58
N LYS A 98 -0.20 13.26 -12.85
CA LYS A 98 -0.38 12.31 -13.94
C LYS A 98 -1.30 11.15 -13.52
N PRO A 99 -2.15 10.64 -14.43
CA PRO A 99 -3.07 9.53 -14.12
C PRO A 99 -2.37 8.22 -13.77
N ASP A 100 -1.12 8.04 -14.22
CA ASP A 100 -0.29 6.87 -13.96
C ASP A 100 0.52 6.98 -12.66
N PHE A 101 0.41 8.10 -11.95
CA PHE A 101 1.07 8.32 -10.67
C PHE A 101 0.22 7.80 -9.52
N PRO A 102 0.83 7.29 -8.43
CA PRO A 102 0.08 6.84 -7.25
C PRO A 102 -0.87 7.92 -6.71
N ALA A 103 -2.10 7.51 -6.40
CA ALA A 103 -3.06 8.38 -5.72
C ALA A 103 -2.55 8.72 -4.30
N PRO A 104 -2.70 9.97 -3.84
CA PRO A 104 -2.35 10.33 -2.47
C PRO A 104 -3.29 9.65 -1.48
N ILE A 105 -2.74 9.21 -0.35
CA ILE A 105 -3.52 8.66 0.77
C ILE A 105 -4.21 9.76 1.58
N ALA A 106 -3.72 10.99 1.50
CA ALA A 106 -4.31 12.16 2.13
C ALA A 106 -3.91 13.45 1.41
N GLU A 107 -4.82 14.42 1.41
CA GLU A 107 -4.55 15.81 1.02
C GLU A 107 -4.87 16.72 2.21
N LEU A 108 -3.86 17.42 2.73
CA LEU A 108 -3.99 18.37 3.85
C LEU A 108 -3.55 19.77 3.39
N ALA A 109 -3.77 20.78 4.23
CA ALA A 109 -3.30 22.15 3.97
C ALA A 109 -1.77 22.23 3.70
N SER A 110 -1.00 21.32 4.30
CA SER A 110 0.44 21.19 4.10
C SER A 110 0.84 20.51 2.79
N GLY A 111 -0.10 19.92 2.06
CA GLY A 111 0.13 19.22 0.79
C GLY A 111 -0.39 17.78 0.76
N ARG A 112 0.02 17.05 -0.28
CA ARG A 112 -0.35 15.66 -0.53
C ARG A 112 0.63 14.68 0.11
N PHE A 113 0.11 13.53 0.52
CA PHE A 113 0.86 12.45 1.15
C PHE A 113 0.65 11.13 0.42
N TRP A 114 1.70 10.33 0.33
CA TRP A 114 1.71 9.01 -0.31
C TRP A 114 2.32 7.97 0.61
N LEU A 115 2.01 6.70 0.33
CA LEU A 115 2.82 5.60 0.85
C LEU A 115 4.16 5.58 0.12
N ARG A 116 5.26 5.48 0.88
CA ARG A 116 6.62 5.31 0.37
C ARG A 116 6.69 4.18 -0.65
N SER A 117 6.11 3.02 -0.31
CA SER A 117 6.10 1.82 -1.16
C SER A 117 5.44 2.05 -2.52
N ALA A 118 4.41 2.91 -2.59
CA ALA A 118 3.75 3.24 -3.85
C ALA A 118 4.66 4.10 -4.76
N ILE A 119 5.42 5.03 -4.16
CA ILE A 119 6.41 5.83 -4.88
C ILE A 119 7.57 4.96 -5.39
N GLU A 120 8.03 4.01 -4.59
CA GLU A 120 9.07 3.04 -4.98
C GLU A 120 8.62 2.18 -6.16
N GLN A 121 7.41 1.61 -6.08
CA GLN A 121 6.83 0.82 -7.16
C GLN A 121 6.69 1.63 -8.45
N TYR A 122 6.24 2.88 -8.35
CA TYR A 122 6.21 3.79 -9.48
C TYR A 122 7.61 4.00 -10.09
N ALA A 123 8.61 4.29 -9.26
CA ALA A 123 9.99 4.48 -9.70
C ALA A 123 10.54 3.24 -10.42
N GLU A 124 10.27 2.05 -9.89
CA GLU A 124 10.65 0.78 -10.51
C GLU A 124 9.93 0.53 -11.84
N SER A 125 8.63 0.83 -11.91
CA SER A 125 7.83 0.69 -13.14
C SER A 125 8.36 1.55 -14.28
N LYS A 126 8.97 2.70 -13.96
CA LYS A 126 9.60 3.61 -14.92
C LYS A 126 11.03 3.22 -15.31
N LYS A 127 11.74 2.49 -14.44
CA LYS A 127 13.09 1.97 -14.72
C LYS A 127 13.08 0.76 -15.66
N LYS A 128 12.02 -0.05 -15.66
CA LYS A 128 11.86 -1.14 -16.65
C LYS A 128 11.57 -0.53 -18.02
N PRO A 129 12.35 -0.81 -19.08
CA PRO A 129 12.03 -0.32 -20.41
C PRO A 129 10.66 -0.86 -20.79
N SER A 130 9.76 0.05 -21.16
CA SER A 130 8.45 -0.28 -21.71
C SER A 130 8.64 -1.04 -23.01
N MET A 131 8.69 -2.37 -22.91
CA MET A 131 8.53 -3.23 -24.07
C MET A 131 7.03 -3.18 -24.44
N LYS A 132 6.64 -2.11 -25.15
CA LYS A 132 5.36 -2.10 -25.88
C LYS A 132 5.38 -3.34 -26.79
N PRO A 133 4.42 -4.27 -26.71
CA PRO A 133 4.24 -5.22 -27.79
C PRO A 133 3.94 -4.40 -29.06
N LEU A 134 4.72 -4.61 -30.11
CA LEU A 134 4.36 -4.13 -31.45
C LEU A 134 2.96 -4.68 -31.77
N PRO A 135 2.05 -3.88 -32.38
CA PRO A 135 0.78 -4.40 -32.88
C PRO A 135 1.05 -5.61 -33.79
N GLU A 136 0.38 -6.74 -33.55
CA GLU A 136 0.61 -8.01 -34.26
C GLU A 136 0.52 -7.89 -35.79
N GLU A 137 -0.13 -6.85 -36.30
CA GLU A 137 -0.19 -6.53 -37.73
C GLU A 137 1.18 -6.24 -38.35
N GLU A 138 2.09 -5.58 -37.65
CA GLU A 138 3.41 -5.23 -38.21
C GLU A 138 4.34 -6.45 -38.27
N THR A 139 4.19 -7.36 -37.32
CA THR A 139 4.90 -8.65 -37.29
C THR A 139 4.44 -9.57 -38.43
N ARG A 140 3.14 -9.54 -38.77
CA ARG A 140 2.60 -10.28 -39.94
C ARG A 140 3.09 -9.71 -41.27
N ARG A 141 3.09 -8.38 -41.44
CA ARG A 141 3.56 -7.73 -42.69
C ARG A 141 5.04 -8.00 -42.99
N ARG A 142 5.89 -8.07 -41.95
CA ARG A 142 7.32 -8.39 -42.11
C ARG A 142 7.58 -9.85 -42.49
N ARG A 143 6.74 -10.79 -42.06
CA ARG A 143 6.86 -12.21 -42.45
C ARG A 143 6.35 -12.48 -43.87
N ALA A 144 5.39 -11.71 -44.36
CA ALA A 144 4.83 -11.87 -45.70
C ALA A 144 5.75 -11.34 -46.83
N ARG A 145 6.68 -10.42 -46.54
CA ARG A 145 7.63 -9.87 -47.54
C ARG A 145 8.90 -10.70 -47.77
N ARG A 146 9.05 -11.84 -47.06
CA ARG A 146 10.21 -12.74 -47.13
C ARG A 146 9.87 -14.11 -47.74
N ARG A 147 8.71 -14.25 -48.38
CA ARG A 147 8.33 -15.42 -49.16
C ARG A 147 8.00 -15.02 -50.59
#